data_AF-A0A831YZ18-F1
#
_entry.id   AF-A0A831YZ18-F1
#
_cell.length_a   1.000
_cell.length_b   1.000
_cell.length_c   1.000
_cell.angle_alpha   90.00
_cell.angle_beta   90.00
_cell.angle_gamma   90.00
#
_symmetry.space_group_name_H-M   'P 1'
#
loop_
_entity.id
_entity.type
_entity.pdbx_description
1 polymer ?
#
loop_
_entity_poly.entity_id
_entity_poly.type
_entity_poly.pdbx_seq_one_letter_code
_entity_poly.pdbx_strand_id
1 'polypeptide(L)'
;MSVLLAIIHSLMGEKYFLPRLYKPVLPFHLGTEIFINRTLRTAWHFVSLSWIGGGVALIYLAMSPHTGLFTGFVWIVGGWYLASAVLSLVLSHGRHFSWVVLLIISLLTFLGSG
;
A
#
# COMPACT_ATOMS: atom_id res chain seq x y z
N MET A 1 0.66 2.54 17.48
CA MET A 1 -0.79 2.70 17.25
C MET A 1 -1.19 2.39 15.81
N SER A 2 -0.60 3.05 14.81
CA SER A 2 -0.86 2.81 13.38
C SER A 2 -0.60 1.39 12.89
N VAL A 3 0.44 0.71 13.40
CA VAL A 3 0.72 -0.72 13.08
C VAL A 3 -0.39 -1.65 13.59
N LEU A 4 -0.91 -1.41 14.80
CA LEU A 4 -2.01 -2.22 15.35
C LEU A 4 -3.28 -2.04 14.52
N LEU A 5 -3.58 -0.80 14.11
CA LEU A 5 -4.69 -0.51 13.18
C LEU A 5 -4.51 -1.25 11.84
N ALA A 6 -3.29 -1.26 11.29
CA ALA A 6 -3.00 -1.96 10.04
C ALA A 6 -3.23 -3.48 10.15
N ILE A 7 -2.81 -4.09 11.26
CA ILE A 7 -3.04 -5.52 11.53
C ILE A 7 -4.53 -5.81 11.69
N ILE A 8 -5.23 -5.07 12.54
CA ILE A 8 -6.66 -5.27 12.79
C ILE A 8 -7.46 -5.10 11.49
N HIS A 9 -7.16 -4.06 10.71
CA HIS A 9 -7.84 -3.81 9.43
C HIS A 9 -7.60 -4.92 8.42
N SER A 10 -6.35 -5.40 8.29
CA SER A 10 -6.04 -6.49 7.36
C SER A 10 -6.75 -7.79 7.77
N LEU A 11 -6.67 -8.17 9.06
CA LEU A 11 -7.25 -9.41 9.59
C LEU A 11 -8.78 -9.38 9.58
N MET A 12 -9.41 -8.32 10.11
CA MET A 12 -10.86 -8.21 10.15
C MET A 12 -11.44 -8.03 8.73
N GLY A 13 -10.71 -7.36 7.85
CA GLY A 13 -11.10 -7.18 6.46
C GLY A 13 -11.21 -8.47 5.68
N GLU A 14 -10.13 -9.27 5.68
CA GLU A 14 -10.12 -10.57 4.99
C GLU A 14 -11.14 -11.55 5.55
N LYS A 15 -11.30 -11.58 6.88
CA LYS A 15 -12.21 -12.54 7.53
C LYS A 15 -13.69 -12.15 7.41
N TYR A 16 -14.00 -10.86 7.49
CA TYR A 16 -15.39 -10.41 7.66
C TYR A 16 -15.90 -9.53 6.50
N PHE A 17 -15.12 -8.57 6.00
CA PHE A 17 -15.62 -7.61 5.01
C PHE A 17 -15.50 -8.10 3.57
N LEU A 18 -14.30 -8.51 3.16
CA LEU A 18 -14.01 -8.90 1.77
C LEU A 18 -14.92 -10.02 1.25
N PRO A 19 -15.20 -11.12 1.98
CA PRO A 19 -16.11 -12.17 1.51
C PRO A 19 -17.55 -11.68 1.28
N ARG A 20 -17.99 -10.62 1.98
CA ARG A 20 -19.32 -10.02 1.82
C ARG A 20 -19.36 -9.04 0.64
N LEU A 21 -18.23 -8.40 0.32
CA LEU A 21 -18.07 -7.48 -0.80
C LEU A 21 -17.90 -8.21 -2.15
N TYR A 22 -17.37 -9.44 -2.16
CA TYR A 22 -17.22 -10.27 -3.37
C TYR A 22 -18.55 -10.78 -3.97
N LYS A 23 -19.71 -10.27 -3.54
CA LYS A 23 -21.04 -10.69 -4.01
C LYS A 23 -21.38 -10.09 -5.38
N PRO A 24 -22.21 -10.76 -6.19
CA PRO A 24 -22.38 -10.51 -7.63
C PRO A 24 -23.17 -9.24 -8.02
N VAL A 25 -23.35 -8.27 -7.12
CA VAL A 25 -24.08 -7.02 -7.43
C VAL A 25 -23.19 -6.03 -8.22
N LEU A 26 -22.07 -6.50 -8.76
CA LEU A 26 -21.18 -5.68 -9.58
C LEU A 26 -21.70 -5.73 -11.01
N PRO A 27 -22.16 -4.61 -11.57
CA PRO A 27 -22.72 -4.63 -12.90
C PRO A 27 -21.62 -4.97 -13.92
N PHE A 28 -22.01 -5.75 -14.95
CA PHE A 28 -21.14 -6.48 -15.88
C PHE A 28 -20.05 -5.65 -16.59
N HIS A 29 -20.13 -4.32 -16.56
CA HIS A 29 -19.25 -3.39 -17.27
C HIS A 29 -17.97 -3.02 -16.49
N LEU A 30 -17.82 -3.41 -15.23
CA LEU A 30 -16.64 -3.09 -14.41
C LEU A 30 -15.47 -4.11 -14.53
N GLY A 31 -15.59 -5.07 -15.45
CA GLY A 31 -14.61 -6.13 -15.67
C GLY A 31 -15.00 -7.46 -15.02
N THR A 32 -14.14 -8.47 -15.14
CA THR A 32 -14.41 -9.81 -14.58
C THR A 32 -14.46 -9.77 -13.05
N GLU A 33 -15.33 -10.57 -12.42
CA GLU A 33 -15.42 -10.68 -10.95
C GLU A 33 -14.07 -10.93 -10.29
N ILE A 34 -13.22 -11.76 -10.91
CA ILE A 34 -11.86 -12.06 -10.44
C ILE A 34 -11.00 -10.79 -10.38
N PHE A 35 -11.09 -9.94 -11.41
CA PHE A 35 -10.34 -8.68 -11.45
C PHE A 35 -10.82 -7.74 -10.35
N ILE A 36 -12.13 -7.55 -10.21
CA ILE A 36 -12.70 -6.64 -9.20
C ILE A 36 -12.37 -7.11 -7.78
N ASN A 37 -12.54 -8.40 -7.49
CA ASN A 37 -12.23 -8.97 -6.18
C ASN A 37 -10.75 -8.82 -5.82
N ARG A 38 -9.85 -9.01 -6.79
CA ARG A 38 -8.41 -8.78 -6.60
C ARG A 38 -8.09 -7.30 -6.38
N THR A 39 -8.72 -6.40 -7.14
CA THR A 39 -8.54 -4.95 -6.96
C THR A 39 -9.03 -4.50 -5.58
N LEU A 40 -10.19 -4.99 -5.12
CA LEU A 40 -10.72 -4.74 -3.78
C LEU A 40 -9.77 -5.24 -2.69
N ARG A 41 -9.28 -6.48 -2.81
CA ARG A 41 -8.28 -7.03 -1.88
C ARG A 41 -6.99 -6.20 -1.89
N THR A 42 -6.53 -5.78 -3.07
CA THR A 42 -5.33 -4.97 -3.23
C THR A 42 -5.48 -3.62 -2.55
N ALA A 43 -6.60 -2.93 -2.78
CA ALA A 43 -6.92 -1.65 -2.13
C ALA A 43 -6.99 -1.80 -0.61
N TRP A 44 -7.56 -2.91 -0.13
CA TRP A 44 -7.66 -3.20 1.30
C TRP A 44 -6.29 -3.29 1.99
N HIS A 45 -5.38 -4.11 1.45
CA HIS A 45 -4.03 -4.25 2.02
C HIS A 45 -3.17 -3.00 1.78
N PHE A 46 -3.43 -2.24 0.73
CA PHE A 46 -2.73 -0.98 0.45
C PHE A 46 -2.96 0.05 1.56
N VAL A 47 -4.19 0.13 2.11
CA VAL A 47 -4.49 1.02 3.26
C VAL A 47 -3.74 0.57 4.52
N SER A 48 -3.73 -0.73 4.83
CA SER A 48 -2.93 -1.27 5.94
C SER A 48 -1.44 -0.93 5.80
N LEU A 49 -0.88 -1.15 4.61
CA LEU A 49 0.52 -0.82 4.34
C LEU A 49 0.78 0.69 4.47
N SER A 50 -0.19 1.52 4.08
CA SER A 50 -0.11 2.97 4.20
C SER A 50 -0.02 3.44 5.64
N TRP A 51 -0.77 2.84 6.56
CA TRP A 51 -0.64 3.14 7.98
C TRP A 51 0.69 2.69 8.56
N ILE A 52 1.25 1.57 8.09
CA ILE A 52 2.58 1.12 8.51
C ILE A 52 3.64 2.12 8.03
N GLY A 53 3.65 2.45 6.74
CA GLY A 53 4.61 3.39 6.16
C GLY A 53 4.57 4.77 6.82
N GLY A 54 3.37 5.32 7.02
CA GLY A 54 3.19 6.58 7.75
C GLY A 54 3.63 6.48 9.22
N GLY A 55 3.38 5.35 9.89
CA GLY A 55 3.85 5.10 11.25
C GLY A 55 5.38 5.08 11.34
N VAL A 56 6.05 4.40 10.42
CA VAL A 56 7.53 4.36 10.35
C VAL A 56 8.09 5.76 10.11
N ALA A 57 7.50 6.53 9.19
CA ALA A 57 7.91 7.90 8.91
C ALA A 57 7.78 8.81 10.15
N LEU A 58 6.66 8.72 10.88
CA LEU A 58 6.45 9.49 12.11
C LEU A 58 7.43 9.10 13.23
N ILE A 59 7.68 7.80 13.41
CA ILE A 59 8.67 7.31 14.39
C ILE A 59 10.06 7.84 14.02
N TYR A 60 10.43 7.77 12.74
CA TYR A 60 11.70 8.29 12.27
C TYR A 60 11.85 9.79 12.54
N LEU A 61 10.82 10.59 12.27
CA LEU A 61 10.82 12.03 12.57
C LEU A 61 10.93 12.32 14.08
N ALA A 62 10.33 11.48 14.92
CA ALA A 62 10.37 11.66 16.38
C ALA A 62 11.71 11.25 17.02
N MET A 63 12.43 10.31 16.41
CA MET A 63 13.64 9.71 17.00
C MET A 63 14.95 10.17 16.35
N SER A 64 14.91 10.79 15.17
CA SER A 64 16.13 11.11 14.42
C SER A 64 16.69 12.49 14.77
N PRO A 65 18.01 12.61 15.00
CA PRO A 65 18.68 13.89 15.03
C PRO A 65 18.46 14.67 13.73
N HIS A 66 18.50 16.02 13.78
CA HIS A 66 18.27 16.87 12.61
C HIS A 66 19.26 16.61 11.45
N THR A 67 20.45 16.11 11.73
CA THR A 67 21.46 15.74 10.72
C THR A 67 21.00 14.50 9.94
N GLY A 68 20.77 14.64 8.63
CA GLY A 68 20.38 13.54 7.75
C GLY A 68 18.89 13.17 7.79
N LEU A 69 18.08 13.92 8.54
CA LEU A 69 16.64 13.69 8.68
C LEU A 69 15.92 13.70 7.33
N PHE A 70 16.27 14.65 6.45
CA PHE A 70 15.66 14.72 5.12
C PHE A 70 15.94 13.47 4.29
N THR A 71 17.21 13.07 4.19
CA THR A 71 17.63 11.89 3.42
C THR A 71 16.92 10.64 3.94
N GLY A 72 16.96 10.38 5.25
CA GLY A 72 16.31 9.18 5.80
C GLY A 72 14.79 9.18 5.64
N PHE A 73 14.14 10.35 5.73
CA PHE A 73 12.70 10.46 5.43
C PHE A 73 12.39 10.10 3.98
N VAL A 74 13.17 10.61 3.02
CA VAL A 74 13.02 10.29 1.59
C VAL A 74 13.21 8.79 1.35
N TRP A 75 14.19 8.15 2.00
CA TRP A 75 14.38 6.70 1.91
C TRP A 75 13.19 5.90 2.44
N ILE A 76 12.58 6.33 3.56
CA ILE A 76 11.38 5.69 4.10
C ILE A 76 10.20 5.83 3.15
N VAL A 77 9.97 7.02 2.60
CA VAL A 77 8.88 7.27 1.64
C VAL A 77 9.10 6.47 0.35
N GLY A 78 10.33 6.46 -0.18
CA GLY A 78 10.69 5.68 -1.37
C GLY A 78 10.49 4.19 -1.15
N GLY A 79 10.92 3.67 0.00
CA GLY A 79 10.73 2.27 0.41
C GLY A 79 9.26 1.91 0.62
N TRP A 80 8.45 2.82 1.15
CA TRP A 80 7.00 2.64 1.29
C TRP A 80 6.34 2.52 -0.09
N TYR A 81 6.60 3.44 -1.02
CA TYR A 81 6.04 3.33 -2.38
C TYR A 81 6.52 2.06 -3.09
N LEU A 82 7.76 1.62 -2.86
CA LEU A 82 8.28 0.35 -3.39
C LEU A 82 7.50 -0.84 -2.85
N ALA A 83 7.31 -0.91 -1.53
CA ALA A 83 6.53 -1.97 -0.88
C ALA A 83 5.09 -1.99 -1.41
N SER A 84 4.50 -0.81 -1.60
CA SER A 84 3.16 -0.65 -2.19
C SER A 84 3.10 -1.13 -3.64
N ALA A 85 4.14 -0.87 -4.44
CA ALA A 85 4.25 -1.38 -5.81
C ALA A 85 4.32 -2.91 -5.84
N VAL A 86 5.17 -3.51 -5.00
CA VAL A 86 5.30 -4.96 -4.87
C VAL A 86 4.00 -5.59 -4.41
N LEU A 87 3.36 -5.03 -3.38
CA LEU A 87 2.06 -5.50 -2.89
C LEU A 87 1.01 -5.47 -4.00
N SER A 88 0.93 -4.36 -4.74
CA SER A 88 0.00 -4.21 -5.86
C SER A 88 0.29 -5.21 -6.99
N LEU A 89 1.55 -5.46 -7.31
CA LEU A 89 1.95 -6.43 -8.33
C LEU A 89 1.55 -7.85 -7.93
N VAL A 90 1.87 -8.26 -6.71
CA VAL A 90 1.62 -9.61 -6.19
C VAL A 90 0.12 -9.89 -6.05
N LEU A 91 -0.63 -9.00 -5.38
CA LEU A 91 -2.05 -9.23 -5.11
C LEU A 91 -2.92 -9.14 -6.37
N SER A 92 -2.56 -8.29 -7.32
CA SER A 92 -3.27 -8.18 -8.59
C SER A 92 -2.80 -9.16 -9.66
N HIS A 93 -1.71 -9.90 -9.42
CA HIS A 93 -0.96 -10.66 -10.44
C HIS A 93 -0.62 -9.80 -11.68
N GLY A 94 -0.20 -8.56 -11.45
CA GLY A 94 0.17 -7.61 -12.51
C GLY A 94 -1.00 -7.11 -13.38
N ARG A 95 -2.24 -7.52 -13.11
CA ARG A 95 -3.41 -7.06 -13.89
C ARG A 95 -3.82 -5.62 -13.57
N HIS A 96 -3.40 -5.07 -12.44
CA HIS A 96 -3.71 -3.71 -12.04
C HIS A 96 -2.49 -2.81 -12.19
N PHE A 97 -2.52 -1.88 -13.15
CA PHE A 97 -1.36 -1.06 -13.54
C PHE A 97 -0.82 -0.11 -12.46
N SER A 98 -1.46 0.01 -11.30
CA SER A 98 -0.94 0.88 -10.22
C SER A 98 0.47 0.50 -9.78
N TRP A 99 0.89 -0.76 -9.90
CA TRP A 99 2.26 -1.15 -9.52
C TRP A 99 3.31 -0.39 -10.34
N VAL A 100 3.06 -0.11 -11.62
CA VAL A 100 3.98 0.67 -12.48
C VAL A 100 4.09 2.09 -11.96
N VAL A 101 2.95 2.73 -11.71
CA VAL A 101 2.92 4.12 -11.22
C VAL A 101 3.59 4.25 -9.86
N LEU A 102 3.30 3.32 -8.93
CA LEU A 102 3.92 3.30 -7.61
C LEU A 102 5.43 3.06 -7.68
N LEU A 103 5.88 2.20 -8.59
CA LEU A 103 7.29 1.94 -8.82
C LEU A 103 8.00 3.18 -9.39
N ILE A 104 7.38 3.88 -10.35
CA ILE A 104 7.91 5.15 -10.88
C ILE A 104 8.04 6.17 -9.75
N ILE A 105 7.01 6.34 -8.92
CA ILE A 105 7.08 7.27 -7.77
C ILE A 105 8.22 6.89 -6.82
N SER A 106 8.38 5.60 -6.52
CA SER A 106 9.48 5.11 -5.68
C SER A 106 10.85 5.43 -6.27
N LEU A 107 11.06 5.14 -7.56
CA LEU A 107 12.31 5.46 -8.26
C LEU A 107 12.60 6.96 -8.27
N LEU A 108 11.61 7.79 -8.61
CA LEU A 108 11.76 9.25 -8.59
C LEU A 108 12.09 9.77 -7.19
N THR A 109 11.49 9.17 -6.15
CA THR A 109 11.78 9.52 -4.75
C THR A 109 13.23 9.19 -4.39
N PHE A 110 13.75 8.02 -4.80
CA PHE A 110 15.15 7.68 -4.56
C PHE A 110 16.12 8.54 -5.38
N LEU A 111 15.79 8.86 -6.63
CA LEU A 111 16.61 9.74 -7.46
C LEU A 111 16.69 11.16 -6.87
N GLY A 112 15.62 11.65 -6.25
CA GLY A 112 15.61 12.93 -5.55
C GLY A 112 16.36 12.94 -4.22
N SER A 113 16.90 11.80 -3.76
CA SER A 113 17.69 11.70 -2.52
C SER A 113 19.20 11.91 -2.72
N GLY A 114 19.66 11.95 -3.98
CA GLY A 114 21.06 12.13 -4.39
C GLY A 114 21.45 13.58 -4.66
#